data_AF-A0A6I1NRQ9-F1
#
_entry.id   AF-A0A6I1NRQ9-F1
#
_cell.length_a   1.000
_cell.length_b   1.000
_cell.length_c   1.000
_cell.angle_alpha   90.00
_cell.angle_beta   90.00
_cell.angle_gamma   90.00
#
_symmetry.space_group_name_H-M   'P 1'
#
loop_
_entity.id
_entity.type
_entity.pdbx_description
1 polymer ?
#
loop_
_entity_poly.entity_id
_entity_poly.type
_entity_poly.pdbx_seq_one_letter_code
_entity_poly.pdbx_strand_id
1 'polypeptide(L)'
;MAAKEIQYDLFPSAPALNQEAELLTLMRPHKWAHGGETELALVSIELVPHDGKWMWATCLNSHNGSGQGSRASPKWRRFADTKIKALMNGVDEVQAFMHRANEQEQGRMTAWLAETVSSAIAASANPRQ
;
A
#
# COMPACT_ATOMS: atom_id res chain seq x y z
N MET A 1 -20.07 20.24 -51.12
CA MET A 1 -19.47 19.24 -50.21
C MET A 1 -19.00 20.00 -48.97
N ALA A 2 -19.75 19.93 -47.88
CA ALA A 2 -19.37 20.58 -46.63
C ALA A 2 -18.49 19.60 -45.83
N ALA A 3 -17.25 19.99 -45.54
CA ALA A 3 -16.37 19.25 -44.64
C ALA A 3 -16.98 19.32 -43.24
N LYS A 4 -17.29 18.15 -42.68
CA LYS A 4 -17.87 18.03 -41.34
C LYS A 4 -16.77 18.29 -40.33
N GLU A 5 -16.84 19.46 -39.71
CA GLU A 5 -15.95 19.90 -38.62
C GLU A 5 -16.09 18.93 -37.45
N ILE A 6 -15.00 18.28 -37.05
CA ILE A 6 -14.99 17.36 -35.90
C ILE A 6 -14.89 18.22 -34.64
N GLN A 7 -15.97 18.29 -33.87
CA GLN A 7 -16.01 18.95 -32.57
C GLN A 7 -15.28 18.09 -31.52
N TYR A 8 -14.30 18.69 -30.83
CA TYR A 8 -13.48 18.06 -29.79
C TYR A 8 -13.97 18.37 -28.35
N ASP A 9 -15.19 18.88 -28.17
CA ASP A 9 -15.65 19.43 -26.88
C ASP A 9 -16.46 18.45 -26.00
N LEU A 10 -16.08 17.16 -25.94
CA LEU A 10 -16.84 16.18 -25.14
C LEU A 10 -16.00 15.21 -24.31
N PHE A 11 -14.73 15.52 -24.05
CA PHE A 11 -13.97 14.77 -23.05
C PHE A 11 -14.08 15.49 -21.70
N PRO A 12 -14.89 15.00 -20.74
CA PRO A 12 -14.80 15.49 -19.38
C PRO A 12 -13.34 15.34 -18.93
N SER A 13 -12.80 16.40 -18.33
CA SER A 13 -11.48 16.43 -17.72
C SER A 13 -11.21 15.12 -16.99
N ALA A 14 -10.05 14.52 -17.27
CA ALA A 14 -9.61 13.23 -16.73
C ALA A 14 -10.08 13.00 -15.28
N PRO A 15 -10.61 11.81 -14.93
CA PRO A 15 -10.96 11.52 -13.54
C PRO A 15 -9.74 11.75 -12.66
N ALA A 16 -9.95 12.38 -11.50
CA ALA A 16 -8.87 12.61 -10.54
C ALA A 16 -8.19 11.27 -10.23
N LEU A 17 -6.87 11.18 -10.45
CA LEU A 17 -6.03 10.05 -10.02
C LEU A 17 -6.47 9.60 -8.63
N ASN A 18 -7.06 8.40 -8.50
CA ASN A 18 -7.65 7.87 -7.26
C ASN A 18 -6.90 8.35 -6.00
N GLN A 19 -7.44 9.39 -5.35
CA GLN A 19 -6.88 10.00 -4.13
C GLN A 19 -7.51 9.36 -2.89
N GLU A 20 -7.74 8.05 -2.95
CA GLU A 20 -8.28 7.31 -1.82
C GLU A 20 -7.15 6.72 -1.00
N ALA A 21 -7.37 6.67 0.32
CA ALA A 21 -6.49 5.95 1.21
C ALA A 21 -6.52 4.46 0.86
N GLU A 22 -5.36 3.82 0.91
CA GLU A 22 -5.21 2.40 0.61
C GLU A 22 -4.51 1.69 1.76
N LEU A 23 -5.01 0.52 2.13
CA LEU A 23 -4.41 -0.33 3.15
C LEU A 23 -4.06 -1.68 2.53
N LEU A 24 -2.78 -1.89 2.28
CA LEU A 24 -2.23 -3.13 1.76
C LEU A 24 -1.87 -4.01 2.95
N THR A 25 -2.40 -5.24 3.00
CA THR A 25 -2.22 -6.13 4.16
C THR A 25 -1.91 -7.55 3.73
N LEU A 26 -0.91 -8.15 4.36
CA LEU A 26 -0.68 -9.59 4.36
C LEU A 26 -1.27 -10.19 5.64
N MET A 27 -2.19 -11.14 5.50
CA MET A 27 -2.84 -11.79 6.65
C MET A 27 -2.04 -12.99 7.16
N ARG A 28 -2.21 -13.32 8.45
CA ARG A 28 -1.76 -14.55 9.09
C ARG A 28 -2.88 -15.19 9.91
N PRO A 29 -2.90 -16.52 10.03
CA PRO A 29 -3.75 -17.18 11.00
C PRO A 29 -3.30 -16.84 12.43
N HIS A 30 -4.27 -16.70 13.32
CA HIS A 30 -4.08 -16.46 14.73
C HIS A 30 -5.13 -17.22 15.53
N LYS A 31 -4.67 -17.90 16.58
CA LYS A 31 -5.53 -18.59 17.54
C LYS A 31 -5.47 -17.89 18.88
N TRP A 32 -6.59 -17.33 19.32
CA TRP A 32 -6.71 -16.73 20.64
C TRP A 32 -6.70 -17.81 21.73
N ALA A 33 -6.17 -17.50 22.91
CA ALA A 33 -6.07 -18.46 24.03
C ALA A 33 -7.42 -19.10 24.43
N HIS A 34 -8.52 -18.37 24.26
CA HIS A 34 -9.88 -18.82 24.57
C HIS A 34 -10.88 -18.56 23.43
N GLY A 35 -10.39 -18.34 22.21
CA GLY A 35 -11.21 -17.99 21.06
C GLY A 35 -11.01 -18.92 19.88
N GLY A 36 -11.80 -18.68 18.84
CA GLY A 36 -11.64 -19.35 17.55
C GLY A 36 -10.36 -18.94 16.83
N GLU A 37 -10.08 -19.65 15.75
CA GLU A 37 -9.08 -19.23 14.78
C GLU A 37 -9.62 -18.00 14.01
N THR A 38 -8.79 -16.98 13.89
CA THR A 38 -9.06 -15.74 13.17
C THR A 38 -7.88 -15.39 12.27
N GLU A 39 -8.06 -14.44 11.37
CA GLU A 39 -6.96 -13.82 10.66
C GLU A 39 -6.56 -12.49 11.30
N LEU A 40 -5.26 -12.23 11.38
CA LEU A 40 -4.69 -10.94 11.78
C LEU A 40 -3.75 -10.45 10.67
N ALA A 41 -3.60 -9.12 10.53
CA ALA A 41 -2.55 -8.57 9.69
C ALA A 41 -1.18 -9.02 10.23
N LEU A 42 -0.39 -9.73 9.43
CA LEU A 42 1.03 -9.97 9.69
C LEU A 42 1.83 -8.68 9.45
N VAL A 43 1.63 -8.08 8.28
CA VAL A 43 2.25 -6.81 7.90
C VAL A 43 1.24 -5.98 7.12
N SER A 44 1.29 -4.66 7.29
CA SER A 44 0.50 -3.74 6.48
C SER A 44 1.29 -2.52 6.07
N ILE A 45 0.97 -1.98 4.89
CA ILE A 45 1.39 -0.68 4.40
C ILE A 45 0.14 0.17 4.18
N GLU A 46 -0.02 1.22 4.97
CA GLU A 46 -1.10 2.20 4.86
C GLU A 46 -0.60 3.39 4.04
N LEU A 47 -1.35 3.79 3.01
CA LEU A 47 -1.05 4.91 2.12
C LEU A 47 -2.18 5.92 2.20
N VAL A 48 -1.88 7.16 2.55
CA VAL A 48 -2.90 8.19 2.76
C VAL A 48 -2.50 9.49 2.05
N PRO A 49 -3.35 10.04 1.16
CA PRO A 49 -3.10 11.35 0.59
C PRO A 49 -3.25 12.45 1.64
N HIS A 50 -2.36 13.44 1.61
CA HIS A 50 -2.34 14.57 2.52
C HIS A 50 -1.68 15.79 1.88
N ASP A 51 -2.42 16.89 1.75
CA ASP A 51 -1.95 18.18 1.23
C ASP A 51 -1.13 18.07 -0.07
N GLY A 52 -1.66 17.32 -1.05
CA GLY A 52 -1.03 17.11 -2.36
C GLY A 52 0.19 16.17 -2.34
N LYS A 53 0.49 15.55 -1.19
CA LYS A 53 1.50 14.51 -1.00
C LYS A 53 0.85 13.20 -0.58
N TRP A 54 1.66 12.17 -0.44
CA TRP A 54 1.27 10.87 0.08
C TRP A 54 2.06 10.55 1.35
N MET A 55 1.36 10.13 2.40
CA MET A 55 1.96 9.57 3.60
C MET A 55 1.93 8.05 3.53
N TRP A 56 2.85 7.43 4.27
CA TRP A 56 2.81 6.00 4.51
C TRP A 56 2.98 5.67 5.99
N ALA A 57 2.45 4.53 6.40
CA ALA A 57 2.78 3.89 7.65
C ALA A 57 2.86 2.38 7.49
N THR A 58 3.67 1.76 8.34
CA THR A 58 3.93 0.32 8.31
C THR A 58 3.58 -0.29 9.65
N CYS A 59 3.12 -1.54 9.62
CA CYS A 59 2.80 -2.33 10.82
C CYS A 59 3.34 -3.75 10.66
N LEU A 60 3.79 -4.35 11.76
CA LEU A 60 4.17 -5.75 11.92
C LEU A 60 3.44 -6.30 13.14
N ASN A 61 2.92 -7.50 12.99
CA ASN A 61 2.38 -8.31 14.07
C ASN A 61 2.72 -9.78 13.77
N SER A 62 3.92 -10.19 14.19
CA SER A 62 4.49 -11.52 13.96
C SER A 62 3.96 -12.57 14.96
N HIS A 63 3.95 -13.83 14.55
CA HIS A 63 3.62 -14.95 15.43
C HIS A 63 4.62 -15.12 16.59
N ASN A 64 5.87 -14.66 16.45
CA ASN A 64 6.88 -14.76 17.52
C ASN A 64 6.69 -13.71 18.65
N GLY A 65 5.60 -12.93 18.61
CA GLY A 65 5.31 -11.87 19.57
C GLY A 65 5.91 -10.51 19.22
N SER A 66 6.71 -10.40 18.16
CA SER A 66 7.22 -9.11 17.69
C SER A 66 6.12 -8.27 17.06
N GLY A 67 5.94 -7.05 17.59
CA GLY A 67 5.04 -6.06 17.04
C GLY A 67 5.71 -4.70 16.87
N GLN A 68 5.31 -3.97 15.84
CA GLN A 68 5.50 -2.54 15.72
C GLN A 68 4.43 -1.97 14.79
N GLY A 69 4.00 -0.74 15.01
CA GLY A 69 3.07 -0.14 14.08
C GLY A 69 2.81 1.30 14.37
N SER A 70 2.44 2.02 13.32
CA SER A 70 1.86 3.34 13.42
C SER A 70 0.74 3.46 12.39
N ARG A 71 -0.14 4.43 12.61
CA ARG A 71 -1.06 4.92 11.58
C ARG A 71 -0.40 6.06 10.81
N ALA A 72 -0.71 6.17 9.53
CA ALA A 72 -0.29 7.29 8.70
C ALA A 72 -0.81 8.58 9.33
N SER A 73 0.11 9.48 9.68
CA SER A 73 -0.20 10.70 10.40
C SER A 73 0.88 11.75 10.16
N PRO A 74 0.52 13.04 9.99
CA PRO A 74 1.48 14.10 9.72
C PRO A 74 2.58 14.22 10.79
N LYS A 75 2.31 13.82 12.04
CA LYS A 75 3.28 13.86 13.14
C LYS A 75 4.53 13.03 12.88
N TRP A 76 4.44 11.99 12.04
CA TRP A 76 5.56 11.12 11.71
C TRP A 76 6.46 11.67 10.60
N ARG A 77 6.05 12.75 9.93
CA ARG A 77 6.79 13.44 8.87
C ARG A 77 7.22 12.52 7.71
N ARG A 78 6.40 11.50 7.41
CA ARG A 78 6.60 10.57 6.30
C ARG A 78 5.78 11.03 5.11
N PHE A 79 6.43 11.70 4.15
CA PHE A 79 5.77 12.26 2.97
C PHE A 79 6.51 11.90 1.68
N ALA A 80 5.75 11.65 0.63
CA ALA A 80 6.24 11.36 -0.70
C ALA A 80 5.40 12.11 -1.74
N ASP A 81 6.02 12.42 -2.87
CA ASP A 81 5.38 13.23 -3.92
C ASP A 81 4.31 12.43 -4.69
N THR A 82 4.42 11.10 -4.69
CA THR A 82 3.49 10.21 -5.39
C THR A 82 3.14 9.00 -4.53
N LYS A 83 1.98 8.38 -4.83
CA LYS A 83 1.53 7.15 -4.18
C LYS A 83 2.56 6.02 -4.29
N ILE A 84 3.16 5.84 -5.47
CA ILE A 84 4.18 4.81 -5.70
C ILE A 84 5.42 5.08 -4.86
N LYS A 85 5.87 6.33 -4.76
CA LYS A 85 7.02 6.67 -3.93
C LYS A 85 6.73 6.43 -2.44
N ALA A 86 5.52 6.72 -1.98
CA ALA A 86 5.08 6.35 -0.63
C ALA A 86 5.07 4.83 -0.42
N LEU A 87 4.60 4.06 -1.41
CA LEU A 87 4.64 2.61 -1.38
C LEU A 87 6.07 2.07 -1.31
N MET A 88 6.99 2.54 -2.17
CA MET A 88 8.39 2.09 -2.16
C MET A 88 9.05 2.40 -0.81
N ASN A 89 8.83 3.59 -0.25
CA ASN A 89 9.34 3.92 1.10
C ASN A 89 8.75 2.98 2.17
N GLY A 90 7.47 2.62 2.05
CA GLY A 90 6.83 1.63 2.93
C GLY A 90 7.44 0.23 2.77
N VAL A 91 7.74 -0.20 1.55
CA VAL A 91 8.43 -1.46 1.24
C VAL A 91 9.83 -1.48 1.87
N ASP A 92 10.61 -0.42 1.68
CA ASP A 92 11.95 -0.28 2.26
C ASP A 92 11.90 -0.35 3.80
N GLU A 93 10.92 0.32 4.41
CA GLU A 93 10.70 0.21 5.86
C GLU A 93 10.37 -1.22 6.29
N VAL A 94 9.48 -1.91 5.58
CA VAL A 94 9.13 -3.31 5.90
C VAL A 94 10.37 -4.20 5.82
N GLN A 95 11.17 -4.05 4.77
CA GLN A 95 12.43 -4.78 4.62
C GLN A 95 13.40 -4.48 5.78
N ALA A 96 13.47 -3.23 6.23
CA ALA A 96 14.34 -2.84 7.34
C ALA A 96 13.96 -3.53 8.67
N PHE A 97 12.67 -3.81 8.92
CA PHE A 97 12.23 -4.47 10.16
C PHE A 97 11.84 -5.95 10.02
N MET A 98 11.88 -6.53 8.81
CA MET A 98 11.40 -7.91 8.60
C MET A 98 12.18 -8.96 9.40
N HIS A 99 13.44 -8.67 9.75
CA HIS A 99 14.29 -9.51 10.60
C HIS A 99 13.67 -9.78 11.99
N ARG A 100 12.66 -8.99 12.40
CA ARG A 100 11.90 -9.18 13.65
C ARG A 100 10.86 -10.29 13.56
N ALA A 101 10.42 -10.66 12.35
CA ALA A 101 9.48 -11.77 12.14
C ALA A 101 10.20 -13.13 12.14
N ASN A 102 9.47 -14.23 12.25
CA ASN A 102 10.07 -15.56 12.09
C ASN A 102 10.42 -15.86 10.62
N GLU A 103 11.27 -16.86 10.37
CA GLU A 103 11.76 -17.18 9.01
C GLU A 103 10.64 -17.49 8.01
N GLN A 104 9.61 -18.21 8.44
CA GLN A 104 8.47 -18.53 7.58
C GLN A 104 7.70 -17.26 7.17
N GLU A 105 7.48 -16.35 8.12
CA GLU A 105 6.83 -15.07 7.87
C GLU A 105 7.70 -14.16 7.02
N GLN A 106 9.02 -14.14 7.22
CA GLN A 106 9.95 -13.41 6.38
C GLN A 106 9.84 -13.83 4.90
N GLY A 107 9.80 -15.14 4.62
CA GLY A 107 9.59 -15.64 3.26
C GLY A 107 8.27 -15.18 2.64
N ARG A 108 7.17 -15.23 3.42
CA ARG A 108 5.85 -14.77 2.99
C ARG A 108 5.80 -13.26 2.75
N MET A 109 6.44 -12.47 3.62
CA MET A 109 6.55 -11.02 3.49
C MET A 109 7.33 -10.66 2.22
N THR A 110 8.46 -11.31 1.93
CA THR A 110 9.23 -11.07 0.71
C THR A 110 8.41 -11.30 -0.55
N ALA A 111 7.71 -12.44 -0.63
CA ALA A 111 6.84 -12.75 -1.78
C ALA A 111 5.73 -11.71 -1.95
N TRP A 112 5.06 -11.37 -0.85
CA TRP A 112 3.98 -10.38 -0.85
C TRP A 112 4.45 -8.97 -1.25
N LEU A 113 5.63 -8.54 -0.78
CA LEU A 113 6.21 -7.25 -1.18
C LEU A 113 6.52 -7.22 -2.68
N ALA A 114 7.11 -8.27 -3.22
CA ALA A 114 7.41 -8.37 -4.65
C ALA A 114 6.14 -8.29 -5.52
N GLU A 115 5.08 -9.01 -5.13
CA GLU A 115 3.77 -8.96 -5.80
C GLU A 115 3.17 -7.56 -5.71
N THR A 116 3.15 -6.95 -4.53
CA THR A 116 2.61 -5.61 -4.29
C THR A 116 3.30 -4.55 -5.15
N VAL A 117 4.64 -4.59 -5.22
CA VAL A 117 5.43 -3.69 -6.06
C VAL A 117 5.10 -3.92 -7.55
N SER A 118 5.05 -5.18 -7.98
CA SER A 118 4.74 -5.54 -9.38
C SER A 118 3.37 -5.02 -9.81
N SER A 119 2.33 -5.27 -9.00
CA SER A 119 0.97 -4.80 -9.26
C SER A 119 0.87 -3.27 -9.29
N ALA A 120 1.54 -2.58 -8.36
CA ALA A 120 1.51 -1.12 -8.31
C ALA A 120 2.21 -0.49 -9.53
N ILE A 121 3.33 -1.05 -9.97
CA ILE A 121 4.04 -0.60 -11.17
C ILE A 121 3.16 -0.84 -12.41
N ALA A 122 2.55 -2.02 -12.53
CA ALA A 122 1.65 -2.35 -13.64
C ALA A 122 0.44 -1.39 -13.71
N ALA A 123 -0.17 -1.08 -12.56
CA ALA A 123 -1.28 -0.13 -12.48
C ALA A 123 -0.85 1.29 -12.88
N SER A 124 0.36 1.70 -12.52
CA SER A 124 0.90 3.01 -12.92
C SER A 124 1.25 3.13 -14.40
N ALA A 125 1.63 2.02 -15.03
CA ALA A 125 1.98 1.97 -16.44
C ALA A 125 0.74 1.96 -17.36
N ASN A 126 -0.44 1.63 -16.82
CA ASN A 126 -1.68 1.56 -17.57
C ASN A 126 -2.79 2.44 -16.94
N PRO A 127 -2.78 3.77 -17.14
CA PRO A 127 -3.69 4.72 -16.48
C PRO A 127 -5.14 4.69 -17.03
N ARG A 128 -5.63 3.55 -17.54
CA ARG A 128 -7.00 3.39 -18.06
C ARG A 128 -7.79 2.39 -17.23
N GLN A 129 -8.41 2.87 -16.17
CA GLN A 129 -9.75 2.46 -15.71
C GLN A 129 -10.45 3.66 -15.08
#